data_AF-A0A1W1VND3-F1
#
_entry.id   AF-A0A1W1VND3-F1
#
_cell.length_a   1.000
_cell.length_b   1.000
_cell.length_c   1.000
_cell.angle_alpha   90.00
_cell.angle_beta   90.00
_cell.angle_gamma   90.00
#
_symmetry.space_group_name_H-M   'P 1'
#
loop_
_entity.id
_entity.type
_entity.pdbx_description
1 polymer ?
#
loop_
_entity_poly.entity_id
_entity_poly.type
_entity_poly.pdbx_seq_one_letter_code
_entity_poly.pdbx_strand_id
1 'polypeptide(L)'
;MAKRDRTASRTAFVTLRDLPGTRLMFWVVSECPYCAGQHLHPAGNLRTADPGERLGEQPAPCDPSRTYELSLAPRPKKKSGKNERRRARREGKVRDWDDEV
;
A
#
# COMPACT_ATOMS: atom_id res chain seq x y z
N MET A 1 -28.27 -22.84 9.04
CA MET A 1 -27.17 -23.47 8.27
C MET A 1 -26.79 -22.56 7.11
N ALA A 2 -25.97 -21.53 7.36
CA ALA A 2 -25.55 -20.61 6.31
C ALA A 2 -24.42 -21.25 5.48
N LYS A 3 -24.67 -21.51 4.19
CA LYS A 3 -23.63 -21.87 3.23
C LYS A 3 -22.60 -20.75 3.25
N ARG A 4 -21.40 -21.01 3.76
CA ARG A 4 -20.26 -20.10 3.60
C ARG A 4 -19.92 -20.09 2.12
N ASP A 5 -20.32 -19.01 1.45
CA ASP A 5 -19.94 -18.71 0.08
C ASP A 5 -18.43 -18.85 -0.03
N ARG A 6 -17.97 -19.85 -0.80
CA ARG A 6 -16.54 -20.14 -1.03
C ARG A 6 -15.91 -19.18 -2.05
N THR A 7 -16.62 -18.09 -2.36
CA THR A 7 -16.31 -17.13 -3.41
C THR A 7 -15.98 -15.76 -2.83
N ALA A 8 -15.40 -15.71 -1.63
CA ALA A 8 -14.82 -14.47 -1.12
C ALA A 8 -13.70 -14.04 -2.08
N SER A 9 -13.91 -12.94 -2.80
CA SER A 9 -12.90 -12.31 -3.66
C SER A 9 -11.62 -12.14 -2.82
N ARG A 10 -10.53 -12.74 -3.30
CA ARG A 10 -9.25 -12.64 -2.57
C ARG A 10 -8.76 -11.21 -2.67
N THR A 11 -8.24 -10.65 -1.59
CA THR A 11 -7.63 -9.32 -1.62
C THR A 11 -6.21 -9.41 -2.16
N ALA A 12 -5.89 -8.60 -3.17
CA ALA A 12 -4.57 -8.47 -3.75
C ALA A 12 -4.00 -7.09 -3.40
N PHE A 13 -2.86 -7.06 -2.71
CA PHE A 13 -2.22 -5.81 -2.34
C PHE A 13 -1.46 -5.21 -3.51
N VAL A 14 -1.67 -3.92 -3.75
CA VAL A 14 -1.03 -3.19 -4.84
C VAL A 14 -0.12 -2.07 -4.38
N THR A 15 0.86 -1.78 -5.24
CA THR A 15 1.69 -0.59 -5.16
C THR A 15 1.55 0.23 -6.43
N LEU A 16 1.49 1.56 -6.29
CA LEU A 16 1.41 2.46 -7.43
C LEU A 16 2.80 2.66 -8.01
N ARG A 17 2.94 2.50 -9.33
CA ARG A 17 4.17 2.80 -10.07
C ARG A 17 3.85 3.70 -11.25
N ASP A 18 4.65 4.73 -11.44
CA ASP A 18 4.69 5.53 -12.65
C ASP A 18 5.66 4.92 -13.67
N LEU A 19 5.33 5.05 -14.95
CA LEU A 19 6.22 4.64 -16.02
C LEU A 19 7.08 5.84 -16.46
N PRO A 20 8.41 5.79 -16.29
CA PRO A 20 9.30 6.94 -16.51
C PRO A 20 9.22 7.43 -17.95
N GLY A 21 9.20 8.75 -18.13
CA GLY A 21 9.04 9.38 -19.45
C GLY A 21 7.61 9.37 -19.99
N THR A 22 6.66 8.76 -19.27
CA THR A 22 5.23 8.82 -19.58
C THR A 22 4.44 9.38 -18.41
N ARG A 23 3.14 9.62 -18.63
CA ARG A 23 2.22 10.06 -17.58
C ARG A 23 1.29 8.95 -17.09
N LEU A 24 1.59 7.70 -17.43
CA LEU A 24 0.77 6.56 -17.06
C LEU A 24 1.19 6.01 -15.70
N MET A 25 0.19 5.70 -14.89
CA MET A 25 0.36 5.04 -13.61
C MET A 25 -0.22 3.63 -13.67
N PHE A 26 0.41 2.71 -12.95
CA PHE A 26 0.02 1.30 -12.88
C PHE A 26 -0.04 0.83 -11.44
N TRP A 27 -1.07 0.05 -11.14
CA TRP A 27 -1.18 -0.76 -9.94
C TRP A 27 -0.42 -2.07 -10.17
N VAL A 28 0.66 -2.25 -9.41
CA VAL A 28 1.46 -3.46 -9.41
C VAL A 28 0.98 -4.35 -8.28
N VAL A 29 0.41 -5.50 -8.63
CA VAL A 29 0.18 -6.63 -7.71
C VAL A 29 1.47 -7.43 -7.65
N SER A 30 2.16 -7.44 -6.52
CA SER A 30 3.44 -8.17 -6.38
C SER A 30 3.25 -9.68 -6.31
N GLU A 31 2.15 -10.14 -5.72
CA GLU A 31 1.85 -11.55 -5.52
C GLU A 31 0.37 -11.80 -5.81
N CYS A 32 0.10 -12.41 -6.96
CA CYS A 32 -1.25 -12.77 -7.36
C CYS A 32 -1.79 -13.87 -6.46
N PRO A 33 -2.99 -13.73 -5.88
CA PRO A 33 -3.58 -14.75 -5.01
C PRO A 33 -3.90 -16.08 -5.73
N TYR A 34 -3.80 -16.13 -7.06
CA TYR A 34 -4.10 -17.33 -7.86
C TYR A 34 -2.86 -18.00 -8.41
N CYS A 35 -1.95 -17.24 -9.03
CA CYS A 35 -0.75 -17.80 -9.68
C CYS A 35 0.57 -17.44 -8.97
N ALA A 36 0.53 -16.70 -7.87
CA ALA A 36 1.69 -16.15 -7.15
C ALA A 36 2.62 -15.24 -8.00
N GLY A 37 2.26 -14.94 -9.25
CA GLY A 37 3.02 -14.05 -10.13
C GLY A 37 2.74 -12.57 -9.90
N GLN A 38 3.52 -11.72 -10.58
CA GLN A 38 3.33 -10.27 -10.59
C GLN A 38 2.37 -9.85 -11.71
N HIS A 39 1.45 -8.92 -11.41
CA HIS A 39 0.49 -8.40 -12.38
C HIS A 39 0.42 -6.88 -12.39
N LEU A 40 0.05 -6.33 -13.55
CA LEU A 40 -0.05 -4.89 -13.79
C LEU A 40 -1.49 -4.55 -14.15
N HIS A 41 -2.05 -3.56 -13.45
CA HIS A 41 -3.33 -2.95 -13.76
C HIS A 41 -3.15 -1.48 -14.08
N PRO A 42 -3.81 -0.93 -15.10
CA PRO A 42 -3.75 0.50 -15.37
C PRO A 42 -4.40 1.27 -14.21
N ALA A 43 -3.67 2.21 -13.59
CA ALA A 43 -4.15 3.06 -12.51
C ALA A 43 -4.63 4.43 -13.01
N GLY A 44 -4.36 4.78 -14.26
CA GLY A 44 -4.80 6.03 -14.90
C GLY A 44 -3.65 6.94 -15.32
N ASN A 45 -3.96 8.21 -15.57
CA ASN A 45 -3.00 9.24 -15.99
C ASN A 45 -2.76 10.26 -14.88
N LEU A 46 -1.50 10.64 -14.65
CA LEU A 46 -1.01 11.61 -13.67
C LEU A 46 -1.76 12.96 -13.65
N ARG A 47 -2.46 13.34 -14.71
CA ARG A 47 -3.20 14.62 -14.81
C ARG A 47 -4.69 14.56 -14.52
N THR A 48 -5.31 13.39 -14.62
CA THR A 48 -6.78 13.29 -14.74
C THR A 48 -7.42 12.18 -13.94
N ALA A 49 -6.66 11.21 -13.45
CA ALA A 49 -7.23 10.09 -12.71
C ALA A 49 -6.76 10.11 -11.26
N ASP A 50 -7.70 10.01 -10.33
CA ASP A 50 -7.39 9.65 -8.95
C ASP A 50 -7.10 8.14 -8.92
N PRO A 51 -5.88 7.71 -8.56
CA PRO A 51 -5.52 6.29 -8.56
C PRO A 51 -6.49 5.45 -7.69
N GLY A 52 -7.12 6.06 -6.69
CA GLY A 52 -8.05 5.41 -5.78
C GLY A 52 -9.31 4.87 -6.44
N GLU A 53 -9.77 5.48 -7.54
CA GLU A 53 -10.98 5.03 -8.26
C GLU A 53 -10.79 3.67 -8.96
N ARG A 54 -9.54 3.26 -9.19
CA ARG A 54 -9.23 1.96 -9.81
C ARG A 54 -8.92 0.85 -8.81
N LEU A 55 -9.08 1.13 -7.51
CA LEU A 55 -9.08 0.12 -6.46
C LEU A 55 -10.47 -0.53 -6.37
N GLY A 56 -10.53 -1.81 -6.01
CA GLY A 56 -11.77 -2.60 -6.02
C GLY A 56 -11.63 -3.89 -6.84
N GLU A 57 -12.75 -4.44 -7.30
CA GLU A 57 -12.77 -5.72 -7.99
C GLU A 57 -12.18 -5.61 -9.41
N GLN A 58 -11.15 -6.41 -9.69
CA GLN A 58 -10.54 -6.52 -11.01
C GLN A 58 -10.37 -8.00 -11.39
N PRO A 59 -10.48 -8.35 -12.69
CA PRO A 59 -10.19 -9.69 -13.16
C PRO A 59 -8.70 -9.98 -13.01
N ALA A 60 -8.36 -11.21 -12.64
CA ALA A 60 -6.99 -11.66 -12.55
C ALA A 60 -6.38 -11.81 -13.96
N PRO A 61 -5.26 -11.15 -14.30
CA PRO A 61 -4.64 -11.30 -15.62
C PRO A 61 -4.21 -12.72 -15.96
N CYS A 62 -3.97 -13.58 -14.95
CA CYS A 62 -3.67 -14.99 -15.16
C CYS A 62 -4.91 -15.85 -15.49
N ASP A 63 -6.10 -15.44 -15.06
CA ASP A 63 -7.35 -16.16 -15.28
C ASP A 63 -8.52 -15.16 -15.24
N PRO A 64 -9.00 -14.70 -16.41
CA PRO A 64 -10.08 -13.70 -16.50
C PRO A 64 -11.40 -14.16 -15.89
N SER A 65 -11.59 -15.47 -15.64
CA SER A 65 -12.78 -16.00 -14.99
C SER A 65 -12.84 -15.73 -13.49
N ARG A 66 -11.73 -15.28 -12.89
CA ARG A 66 -11.60 -15.02 -11.45
C ARG A 66 -11.34 -13.54 -11.20
N THR A 67 -11.99 -12.98 -10.18
CA THR A 67 -11.77 -11.62 -9.73
C THR A 67 -11.02 -11.61 -8.39
N TYR A 68 -10.28 -10.53 -8.14
CA TYR A 68 -9.73 -10.20 -6.83
C TYR A 68 -9.95 -8.72 -6.52
N GLU A 69 -9.93 -8.37 -5.24
CA GLU A 69 -10.07 -6.99 -4.80
C GLU A 69 -8.69 -6.34 -4.67
N LEU A 70 -8.42 -5.33 -5.50
CA LEU A 70 -7.23 -4.50 -5.40
C LEU A 70 -7.35 -3.57 -4.20
N SER A 71 -6.44 -3.73 -3.22
CA SER A 71 -6.36 -2.84 -2.06
C SER A 71 -4.93 -2.35 -1.81
N LEU A 72 -4.81 -1.21 -1.14
CA LEU A 72 -3.50 -0.72 -0.70
C LEU A 72 -3.01 -1.55 0.48
N ALA A 73 -1.71 -1.92 0.44
CA ALA A 73 -1.09 -2.57 1.58
C ALA A 73 -1.27 -1.71 2.85
N PRO A 74 -1.59 -2.32 4.01
CA PRO A 74 -1.76 -1.58 5.25
C PRO A 74 -0.48 -0.80 5.55
N ARG A 75 -0.61 0.51 5.78
CA ARG A 75 0.55 1.37 6.05
C ARG A 75 1.29 0.82 7.27
N PRO A 76 2.63 0.65 7.21
CA PRO A 76 3.39 0.16 8.34
C PRO A 76 3.14 1.09 9.54
N LYS A 77 2.67 0.53 10.65
CA LYS A 77 2.37 1.30 11.87
C LYS A 77 3.67 1.97 12.31
N LYS A 78 3.70 3.31 12.29
CA LYS A 78 4.81 4.06 12.89
C LYS A 78 4.87 3.67 14.37
N LYS A 79 6.01 3.14 14.82
CA LYS A 79 6.22 2.81 16.23
C LYS A 79 5.95 4.08 17.06
N SER A 80 4.90 4.02 17.87
CA SER A 80 4.66 5.02 18.93
C SER A 80 5.92 5.09 19.80
N GLY A 81 6.38 6.29 20.14
CA GLY A 81 7.56 6.51 20.97
C GLY A 81 8.85 6.90 20.25
N LYS A 82 8.96 6.85 18.91
CA LYS A 82 10.16 7.40 18.22
C LYS A 82 10.30 8.91 18.44
N ASN A 83 9.18 9.64 18.45
CA ASN A 83 9.18 11.08 18.65
C ASN A 83 9.47 11.45 20.11
N GLU A 84 8.90 10.70 21.05
CA GLU A 84 9.15 10.84 22.49
C GLU A 84 10.61 10.54 22.85
N ARG A 85 11.18 9.46 22.30
CA ARG A 85 12.60 9.12 22.48
C ARG A 85 13.54 10.17 21.85
N ARG A 86 13.12 10.81 20.76
CA ARG A 86 13.88 11.93 20.14
C ARG A 86 13.77 13.20 20.99
N ARG A 87 12.62 13.45 21.61
CA ARG A 87 12.40 14.57 22.55
C ARG A 87 13.22 14.39 23.83
N ALA A 88 13.18 13.21 24.46
CA ALA A 88 13.97 12.88 25.65
C ALA A 88 15.49 13.05 25.42
N ARG A 89 16.00 12.70 24.22
CA ARG A 89 17.41 12.96 23.86
C ARG A 89 17.76 14.44 23.75
N ARG A 90 16.81 15.31 23.35
CA ARG A 90 17.02 16.76 23.28
C ARG A 90 16.98 17.37 24.67
N GLU A 91 16.00 16.98 25.49
CA GLU A 91 15.85 17.45 26.88
C GLU A 91 17.05 17.02 27.75
N GLY A 92 17.58 15.81 27.56
CA GLY A 92 18.78 15.35 28.26
C GLY A 92 20.06 16.13 27.88
N LYS A 93 20.12 16.71 26.67
CA LYS A 93 21.26 17.52 26.24
C LYS A 93 21.17 18.98 26.70
N VAL A 94 19.97 19.49 26.99
CA VAL A 94 19.78 20.86 27.51
C VAL A 94 20.17 20.94 28.99
N ARG A 95 19.85 19.93 29.80
CA ARG A 95 20.20 19.92 31.24
C ARG A 95 21.71 19.84 31.52
N ASP A 96 22.50 19.33 30.58
CA ASP A 96 23.96 19.19 30.72
C ASP A 96 24.70 20.54 30.57
N TRP A 97 24.05 21.57 30.00
CA TRP A 97 24.64 22.90 29.79
C TRP A 97 24.28 23.93 30.89
N ASP A 98 23.31 23.64 31.76
CA ASP A 98 22.84 24.55 32.82
C ASP A 98 23.49 24.29 34.20
N ASP A 99 24.33 23.24 34.33
CA ASP A 99 25.02 22.88 35.60
C ASP A 99 26.46 23.41 35.68
N GLU A 100 26.88 24.27 34.74
CA GLU A 100 28.22 24.88 34.69
C GLU A 100 28.14 26.43 34.70
N VAL A 101 27.49 27.01 35.72
CA VAL A 101 27.62 28.43 36.12
C VAL A 101 27.56 28.56 37.64
#